data_AF-U5H4K2-F1
#
_entry.id   AF-U5H4K2-F1
#
_cell.length_a   1.000
_cell.length_b   1.000
_cell.length_c   1.000
_cell.angle_alpha   90.00
_cell.angle_beta   90.00
_cell.angle_gamma   90.00
#
_symmetry.space_group_name_H-M   'P 1'
#
loop_
_entity.id
_entity.type
_entity.pdbx_description
1 polymer ?
#
loop_
_entity_poly.entity_id
_entity_poly.type
_entity_poly.pdbx_seq_one_letter_code
_entity_poly.pdbx_strand_id
1 'polypeptide(L)'
;MLRRAARALRLGKERYLRGHDLEGNSFYERPGEDPNDWRQTKRTIEYVIARPLGDYQFNSIPAQWNGWLRKTRKEPPTMEELQQDYQRMQKLQTNVERLRHDYEMEKFRLAEGNRQDLRIGNEGIKKGVEENVHQRREGTKDIVAAGRGEEEKVVDPADSQRGDGEVEVGDRILAEKSRKAAETEREMAQKRREEFAKQVASKPRGNPSDSFQPDAWAPTAAKQR
;
A
#
# COMPACT_ATOMS: atom_id res chain seq x y z
N MET A 1 -41.85 -0.49 36.71
CA MET A 1 -43.02 -1.30 36.29
C MET A 1 -43.77 -0.65 35.11
N LEU A 2 -44.17 0.62 35.19
CA LEU A 2 -44.97 1.31 34.15
C LEU A 2 -44.36 1.35 32.73
N ARG A 3 -43.03 1.49 32.63
CA ARG A 3 -42.33 1.54 31.32
C ARG A 3 -42.36 0.21 30.54
N ARG A 4 -42.49 -0.94 31.23
CA ARG A 4 -42.57 -2.27 30.59
C ARG A 4 -43.95 -2.50 29.96
N ALA A 5 -45.01 -2.09 30.64
CA ALA A 5 -46.38 -2.15 30.12
C ALA A 5 -46.57 -1.22 28.91
N ALA A 6 -46.05 0.01 28.98
CA ALA A 6 -46.06 0.95 27.86
C ALA A 6 -45.30 0.42 26.62
N ARG A 7 -44.18 -0.28 26.85
CA ARG A 7 -43.41 -1.02 25.84
C ARG A 7 -44.23 -2.11 25.15
N ALA A 8 -44.84 -2.98 25.95
CA ALA A 8 -45.63 -4.11 25.47
C ALA A 8 -46.87 -3.64 24.68
N LEU A 9 -47.44 -2.51 25.08
CA LEU A 9 -48.60 -1.91 24.43
C LEU A 9 -48.24 -0.96 23.29
N ARG A 10 -46.94 -0.76 22.97
CA ARG A 10 -46.45 0.24 21.99
C ARG A 10 -46.97 1.67 22.25
N LEU A 11 -47.34 1.99 23.47
CA LEU A 11 -47.87 3.31 23.86
C LEU A 11 -46.70 4.21 24.30
N GLY A 12 -46.22 5.07 23.38
CA GLY A 12 -45.25 6.15 23.66
C GLY A 12 -43.90 6.03 22.94
N LYS A 13 -43.23 7.18 22.72
CA LYS A 13 -41.88 7.25 22.11
C LYS A 13 -40.85 6.65 23.07
N GLU A 14 -40.61 5.36 22.91
CA GLU A 14 -39.59 4.58 23.63
C GLU A 14 -38.16 4.84 23.13
N ARG A 15 -37.91 5.97 22.47
CA ARG A 15 -36.63 6.34 21.84
C ARG A 15 -36.39 7.81 22.17
N TYR A 16 -35.23 8.11 22.73
CA TYR A 16 -34.79 9.46 23.08
C TYR A 16 -33.81 9.97 22.04
N LEU A 17 -34.06 11.18 21.51
CA LEU A 17 -33.10 11.86 20.63
C LEU A 17 -31.85 12.19 21.44
N ARG A 18 -30.68 11.80 20.92
CA ARG A 18 -29.38 12.06 21.53
C ARG A 18 -28.58 13.14 20.82
N GLY A 19 -28.79 13.31 19.52
CA GLY A 19 -28.14 14.37 18.76
C GLY A 19 -28.35 14.19 17.27
N HIS A 20 -27.70 15.07 16.52
CA HIS A 20 -27.64 15.06 15.08
C HIS A 20 -26.18 15.11 14.62
N ASP A 21 -25.90 14.65 13.40
CA ASP A 21 -24.61 14.88 12.76
C ASP A 21 -24.59 16.18 11.94
N LEU A 22 -23.53 16.39 11.17
CA LEU A 22 -23.36 17.52 10.25
C LEU A 22 -24.25 17.39 9.00
N GLU A 23 -24.69 16.17 8.67
CA GLU A 23 -25.59 15.89 7.53
C GLU A 23 -27.08 16.03 7.92
N GLY A 24 -27.37 16.17 9.21
CA GLY A 24 -28.71 16.30 9.79
C GLY A 24 -29.34 14.97 10.20
N ASN A 25 -28.65 13.83 10.08
CA ASN A 25 -29.16 12.53 10.51
C ASN A 25 -29.41 12.54 12.01
N SER A 26 -30.53 11.97 12.44
CA SER A 26 -30.97 11.97 13.84
C SER A 26 -30.64 10.66 14.53
N PHE A 27 -30.02 10.75 15.70
CA PHE A 27 -29.55 9.59 16.46
C PHE A 27 -30.38 9.39 17.72
N TYR A 28 -30.89 8.17 17.90
CA TYR A 28 -31.81 7.83 18.99
C TYR A 28 -31.28 6.69 19.84
N GLU A 29 -31.54 6.80 21.14
CA GLU A 29 -31.26 5.77 22.13
C GLU A 29 -32.53 5.29 22.81
N ARG A 30 -32.70 3.98 22.90
CA ARG A 30 -33.74 3.31 23.66
C ARG A 30 -33.09 2.60 24.85
N PRO A 31 -33.51 2.87 26.09
CA PRO A 31 -33.03 2.14 27.26
C PRO A 31 -33.30 0.64 27.14
N GLY A 32 -32.37 -0.17 27.65
CA GLY A 32 -32.51 -1.62 27.70
C GLY A 32 -33.59 -2.10 28.68
N GLU A 33 -33.56 -3.41 28.95
CA GLU A 33 -34.29 -4.01 30.07
C GLU A 33 -33.81 -3.41 31.39
N ASP A 34 -32.48 -3.40 31.58
CA ASP A 34 -31.81 -2.84 32.75
C ASP A 34 -31.42 -1.39 32.50
N PRO A 35 -31.93 -0.43 33.30
CA PRO A 35 -31.62 0.99 33.11
C PRO A 35 -30.15 1.35 33.44
N ASN A 36 -29.47 0.53 34.25
CA ASN A 36 -28.10 0.81 34.69
C ASN A 36 -27.04 0.31 33.70
N ASP A 37 -27.35 -0.70 32.89
CA ASP A 37 -26.43 -1.19 31.87
C ASP A 37 -26.63 -0.46 30.53
N TRP A 38 -25.78 0.53 30.29
CA TRP A 38 -25.78 1.28 29.03
C TRP A 38 -25.47 0.40 27.80
N ARG A 39 -24.85 -0.77 27.97
CA ARG A 39 -24.56 -1.69 26.86
C ARG A 39 -25.82 -2.40 26.35
N GLN A 40 -26.87 -2.49 27.16
CA GLN A 40 -28.16 -3.07 26.74
C GLN A 40 -29.06 -2.05 26.02
N THR A 41 -28.65 -0.78 25.93
CA THR A 41 -29.39 0.23 25.18
C THR A 41 -29.45 -0.13 23.69
N LYS A 42 -30.56 0.16 23.01
CA LYS A 42 -30.67 0.04 21.56
C LYS A 42 -30.43 1.41 20.94
N ARG A 43 -29.45 1.52 20.05
CA ARG A 43 -29.08 2.76 19.37
C ARG A 43 -29.46 2.66 17.90
N THR A 44 -30.08 3.69 17.36
CA THR A 44 -30.68 3.69 16.02
C THR A 44 -30.49 5.04 15.37
N ILE A 45 -30.29 5.03 14.06
CA ILE A 45 -30.18 6.23 13.22
C ILE A 45 -31.45 6.41 12.40
N GLU A 46 -31.84 7.66 12.19
CA GLU A 46 -32.87 8.07 11.25
C GLU A 46 -32.23 9.04 10.26
N TYR A 47 -32.15 8.60 9.01
CA TYR A 47 -31.54 9.40 7.95
C TYR A 47 -32.51 10.47 7.48
N VAL A 48 -31.98 11.67 7.18
CA VAL A 48 -32.79 12.76 6.61
C VAL A 48 -33.28 12.40 5.22
N ILE A 49 -32.39 11.79 4.42
CA ILE A 49 -32.68 11.39 3.05
C ILE A 49 -32.96 9.90 3.04
N ALA A 50 -34.21 9.53 2.70
CA ALA A 50 -34.59 8.15 2.51
C ALA A 50 -33.97 7.61 1.21
N ARG A 51 -32.97 6.75 1.36
CA ARG A 51 -32.34 5.97 0.28
C ARG A 51 -32.85 4.51 0.32
N PRO A 52 -32.76 3.76 -0.80
CA PRO A 52 -33.00 2.32 -0.76
C PRO A 52 -32.00 1.62 0.17
N LEU A 53 -32.39 0.49 0.76
CA LEU A 53 -31.63 -0.18 1.83
C LEU A 53 -30.16 -0.49 1.46
N GLY A 54 -29.87 -0.75 0.18
CA GLY A 54 -28.51 -1.06 -0.29
C GLY A 54 -27.57 0.14 -0.36
N ASP A 55 -28.09 1.37 -0.38
CA ASP A 55 -27.30 2.59 -0.53
C ASP A 55 -26.78 3.13 0.82
N TYR A 56 -27.31 2.63 1.94
CA TYR A 56 -26.81 3.01 3.25
C TYR A 56 -25.50 2.31 3.54
N GLN A 57 -24.40 2.96 3.16
CA GLN A 57 -23.07 2.51 3.47
C GLN A 57 -22.68 2.93 4.89
N PHE A 58 -22.05 2.02 5.64
CA PHE A 58 -21.54 2.31 6.99
C PHE A 58 -20.55 3.49 7.01
N ASN A 59 -19.85 3.71 5.89
CA ASN A 59 -18.88 4.79 5.70
C ASN A 59 -19.53 6.18 5.53
N SER A 60 -20.84 6.26 5.31
CA SER A 60 -21.55 7.55 5.24
C SER A 60 -21.72 8.21 6.60
N ILE A 61 -21.73 7.42 7.67
CA ILE A 61 -21.90 7.93 9.04
C ILE A 61 -20.54 8.38 9.59
N PRO A 62 -20.45 9.55 10.25
CA PRO A 62 -19.23 9.96 10.93
C PRO A 62 -18.70 8.91 11.90
N ALA A 63 -17.37 8.74 11.96
CA ALA A 63 -16.73 7.68 12.73
C ALA A 63 -17.10 7.70 14.23
N GLN A 64 -17.29 8.89 14.81
CA GLN A 64 -17.64 9.09 16.21
C GLN A 64 -19.06 8.60 16.50
N TRP A 65 -20.02 8.93 15.62
CA TRP A 65 -21.39 8.42 15.69
C TRP A 65 -21.43 6.91 15.48
N ASN A 66 -20.61 6.39 14.57
CA ASN A 66 -20.44 4.96 14.36
C ASN A 66 -19.93 4.22 15.61
N GLY A 67 -18.95 4.78 16.32
CA GLY A 67 -18.48 4.24 17.61
C GLY A 67 -19.58 4.27 18.69
N TRP A 68 -20.38 5.34 18.72
CA TRP A 68 -21.54 5.40 19.60
C TRP A 68 -22.61 4.36 19.21
N LEU A 69 -22.99 4.22 17.94
CA LEU A 69 -23.96 3.21 17.49
C LEU A 69 -23.50 1.78 17.81
N ARG A 70 -22.20 1.49 17.65
CA ARG A 70 -21.59 0.19 17.98
C ARG A 70 -21.34 -0.03 19.47
N LYS A 71 -21.69 0.96 20.32
CA LYS A 71 -21.50 0.89 21.77
C LYS A 71 -20.04 0.76 22.21
N THR A 72 -19.09 1.20 21.39
CA THR A 72 -17.69 1.35 21.83
C THR A 72 -17.51 2.61 22.67
N ARG A 73 -18.36 3.63 22.44
CA ARG A 73 -18.43 4.87 23.22
C ARG A 73 -19.72 4.93 24.04
N LYS A 74 -19.64 5.34 25.31
CA LYS A 74 -20.82 5.52 26.17
C LYS A 74 -21.63 6.75 25.77
N GLU A 75 -20.97 7.90 25.68
CA GLU A 75 -21.56 9.20 25.41
C GLU A 75 -21.64 9.48 23.90
N PRO A 76 -22.70 10.16 23.41
CA PRO A 76 -22.76 10.59 22.01
C PRO A 76 -21.68 11.65 21.72
N PRO A 77 -21.22 11.76 20.46
CA PRO A 77 -20.31 12.83 20.07
C PRO A 77 -20.98 14.20 20.18
N THR A 78 -20.17 15.24 20.41
CA THR A 78 -20.63 16.63 20.41
C THR A 78 -20.52 17.24 19.02
N MET A 79 -21.28 18.32 18.77
CA MET A 79 -21.23 19.01 17.48
C MET A 79 -19.84 19.59 17.17
N GLU A 80 -19.19 20.16 18.19
CA GLU A 80 -17.84 20.70 18.07
C GLU A 80 -16.81 19.62 17.69
N GLU A 81 -16.91 18.44 18.31
CA GLU A 81 -16.03 17.31 17.97
C GLU A 81 -16.16 16.90 16.50
N LEU A 82 -17.39 16.85 15.98
CA LEU A 82 -17.64 16.54 14.57
C LEU A 82 -17.07 17.61 13.64
N GLN A 83 -17.22 18.89 13.99
CA GLN A 83 -16.67 20.00 13.20
C GLN A 83 -15.14 19.97 13.18
N GLN A 84 -14.50 19.72 14.33
CA GLN A 84 -13.04 19.59 14.42
C GLN A 84 -12.53 18.41 13.59
N ASP A 85 -13.22 17.27 13.61
CA ASP A 85 -12.84 16.12 12.80
C ASP A 85 -13.01 16.38 11.29
N TYR A 86 -14.08 17.07 10.90
CA TYR A 86 -14.28 17.50 9.52
C TYR A 86 -13.13 18.40 9.04
N GLN A 87 -12.75 19.40 9.84
CA GLN A 87 -11.61 20.28 9.53
C GLN A 87 -10.29 19.49 9.45
N ARG A 88 -10.09 18.51 10.34
CA ARG A 88 -8.92 17.61 10.31
C ARG A 88 -8.88 16.81 9.02
N MET A 89 -10.02 16.27 8.57
CA MET A 89 -10.13 15.53 7.31
C MET A 89 -9.79 16.40 6.10
N GLN A 90 -10.28 17.64 6.05
CA GLN A 90 -9.96 18.58 4.96
C GLN A 90 -8.46 18.89 4.89
N LYS A 91 -7.82 19.14 6.04
CA LYS A 91 -6.36 19.34 6.12
C LYS A 91 -5.60 18.11 5.67
N LEU A 92 -6.03 16.92 6.10
CA LEU A 92 -5.42 15.66 5.70
C LEU A 92 -5.50 15.45 4.19
N GLN A 93 -6.65 15.70 3.58
CA GLN A 93 -6.84 15.58 2.14
C GLN A 93 -5.86 16.47 1.37
N THR A 94 -5.75 17.75 1.76
CA THR A 94 -4.81 18.70 1.15
C THR A 94 -3.35 18.22 1.28
N ASN A 95 -2.97 17.72 2.45
CA ASN A 95 -1.62 17.19 2.67
C ASN A 95 -1.35 15.95 1.83
N VAL A 96 -2.33 15.05 1.71
CA VAL A 96 -2.22 13.83 0.89
C VAL A 96 -2.07 14.19 -0.58
N GLU A 97 -2.84 15.15 -1.08
CA GLU A 97 -2.73 15.62 -2.47
C GLU A 97 -1.35 16.22 -2.76
N ARG A 98 -0.82 17.05 -1.85
CA ARG A 98 0.54 17.59 -1.96
C ARG A 98 1.59 16.48 -2.01
N LEU A 99 1.52 15.52 -1.07
CA LEU A 99 2.48 14.41 -1.02
C LEU A 99 2.41 13.52 -2.26
N ARG A 100 1.21 13.31 -2.82
CA ARG A 100 1.03 12.58 -4.08
C ARG A 100 1.72 13.31 -5.23
N HIS A 101 1.50 14.61 -5.36
CA HIS A 101 2.15 15.42 -6.39
C HIS A 101 3.68 15.36 -6.28
N ASP A 102 4.22 15.57 -5.07
CA ASP A 102 5.67 15.52 -4.84
C ASP A 102 6.25 14.13 -5.18
N TYR A 103 5.53 13.06 -4.81
CA TYR A 103 5.91 11.69 -5.13
C TYR A 103 5.87 11.40 -6.65
N GLU A 104 4.86 11.91 -7.36
CA GLU A 104 4.74 11.75 -8.81
C GLU A 104 5.87 12.47 -9.56
N MET A 105 6.21 13.68 -9.14
CA MET A 105 7.32 14.45 -9.71
C MET A 105 8.66 13.74 -9.48
N GLU A 106 8.88 13.20 -8.28
CA GLU A 106 10.11 12.46 -7.99
C GLU A 106 10.17 11.14 -8.78
N LYS A 107 9.05 10.43 -8.87
CA LYS A 107 8.95 9.22 -9.72
C LYS A 107 9.23 9.54 -11.18
N PHE A 108 8.73 10.66 -11.69
CA PHE A 108 9.00 11.12 -13.05
C PHE A 108 10.49 11.43 -13.25
N ARG A 109 11.13 12.16 -12.33
CA ARG A 109 12.57 12.46 -12.37
C ARG A 109 13.42 11.19 -12.38
N LEU A 110 13.11 10.22 -11.53
CA LEU A 110 13.83 8.94 -11.49
C LEU A 110 13.65 8.14 -12.79
N ALA A 111 12.45 8.16 -13.38
CA ALA A 111 12.20 7.52 -14.66
C ALA A 111 12.98 8.20 -15.80
N GLU A 112 13.07 9.53 -15.81
CA GLU A 112 13.88 10.29 -16.75
C GLU A 112 15.38 10.01 -16.59
N GLY A 113 15.89 10.00 -15.35
CA GLY A 113 17.28 9.64 -15.06
C GLY A 113 17.62 8.25 -15.55
N ASN A 114 16.81 7.25 -15.20
CA ASN A 114 16.97 5.87 -15.68
C ASN A 114 16.93 5.79 -17.23
N ARG A 115 16.07 6.59 -17.88
CA ARG A 115 15.98 6.62 -19.35
C ARG A 115 17.22 7.26 -19.98
N GLN A 116 17.78 8.29 -19.36
CA GLN A 116 19.03 8.91 -19.82
C GLN A 116 20.21 7.95 -19.65
N ASP A 117 20.30 7.23 -18.53
CA ASP A 117 21.35 6.23 -18.29
C ASP A 117 21.30 5.08 -19.31
N LEU A 118 20.10 4.59 -19.62
CA LEU A 118 19.90 3.58 -20.67
C LEU A 118 20.32 4.12 -22.06
N ARG A 119 20.08 5.40 -22.34
CA ARG A 119 20.51 6.03 -23.60
C ARG A 119 22.03 6.17 -23.67
N ILE A 120 22.69 6.62 -22.60
CA ILE A 120 24.15 6.75 -22.53
C ILE A 120 24.81 5.38 -22.68
N GLY A 121 24.29 4.35 -22.01
CA GLY A 121 24.77 2.98 -22.18
C GLY A 121 24.66 2.46 -23.62
N ASN A 122 23.57 2.79 -24.32
CA ASN A 122 23.36 2.38 -25.71
C ASN A 122 24.24 3.17 -26.70
N GLU A 123 24.50 4.46 -26.46
CA GLU A 123 25.45 5.26 -27.25
C GLU A 123 26.91 4.81 -27.04
N GLY A 124 27.29 4.42 -25.82
CA GLY A 124 28.60 3.83 -25.52
C GLY A 124 28.83 2.49 -26.20
N ILE A 125 27.80 1.63 -26.27
CA ILE A 125 27.85 0.36 -27.02
C ILE A 125 28.02 0.62 -28.52
N LYS A 126 27.32 1.60 -29.11
CA LYS A 126 27.48 1.95 -30.54
C LYS A 126 28.89 2.44 -30.87
N LYS A 127 29.47 3.33 -30.05
CA LYS A 127 30.85 3.80 -30.24
C LYS A 127 31.87 2.66 -30.12
N GLY A 128 31.70 1.76 -29.14
CA GLY A 128 32.57 0.59 -28.99
C GLY A 128 32.45 -0.41 -30.15
N VAL A 129 31.28 -0.53 -30.78
CA VAL A 129 31.08 -1.35 -31.99
C VAL A 129 31.72 -0.70 -33.22
N GLU A 130 31.60 0.63 -33.38
CA GLU A 130 32.22 1.38 -34.49
C GLU A 130 33.76 1.34 -34.42
N GLU A 131 34.36 1.49 -33.24
CA GLU A 131 35.81 1.35 -33.04
C GLU A 131 36.33 -0.06 -33.36
N ASN A 132 35.57 -1.10 -33.00
CA ASN A 132 35.93 -2.49 -33.27
C ASN A 132 35.82 -2.86 -34.78
N VAL A 133 34.87 -2.24 -35.48
CA VAL A 133 34.71 -2.39 -36.95
C VAL A 133 35.85 -1.69 -37.70
N HIS A 134 36.35 -0.55 -37.23
CA HIS A 134 37.54 0.11 -37.80
C HIS A 134 38.82 -0.71 -37.57
N GLN A 135 39.00 -1.32 -36.40
CA GLN A 135 40.15 -2.20 -36.13
C GLN A 135 40.14 -3.50 -36.95
N ARG A 136 38.95 -4.08 -37.23
CA ARG A 136 38.84 -5.26 -38.11
C ARG A 136 39.11 -4.96 -39.59
N ARG A 137 38.86 -3.73 -40.06
CA ARG A 137 39.12 -3.33 -41.45
C ARG A 137 40.60 -3.10 -41.75
N GLU A 138 41.39 -2.67 -40.75
CA GLU A 138 42.85 -2.52 -40.89
C GLU A 138 43.58 -3.87 -40.77
N GLY A 139 42.97 -4.90 -40.17
CA GLY A 139 43.55 -6.24 -39.98
C GLY A 139 43.25 -7.26 -41.10
N THR A 140 42.59 -6.87 -42.18
CA THR A 140 42.21 -7.77 -43.29
C THR A 140 42.89 -7.35 -44.61
N LYS A 141 44.23 -7.29 -44.61
CA LYS A 141 45.04 -7.21 -45.84
C LYS A 141 45.90 -8.44 -46.12
N ASP A 142 46.02 -9.38 -45.19
CA ASP A 142 46.72 -10.64 -45.40
C ASP A 142 45.75 -11.78 -45.05
N ILE A 143 45.70 -12.81 -45.89
CA ILE A 143 44.70 -13.92 -45.90
C ILE A 143 43.47 -13.56 -46.74
N VAL A 144 43.56 -13.72 -48.07
CA VAL A 144 43.12 -14.93 -48.80
C VAL A 144 43.58 -14.78 -50.27
N ALA A 145 44.65 -15.49 -50.61
CA ALA A 145 44.94 -15.90 -51.98
C ALA A 145 44.81 -17.42 -52.01
N ALA A 146 43.67 -17.94 -52.49
CA ALA A 146 43.54 -19.20 -53.24
C ALA A 146 42.06 -19.58 -53.39
N GLY A 147 41.60 -19.66 -54.64
CA GLY A 147 40.74 -20.78 -55.05
C GLY A 147 39.26 -20.51 -55.34
N ARG A 148 39.00 -20.05 -56.57
CA ARG A 148 38.16 -20.71 -57.60
C ARG A 148 36.62 -20.80 -57.41
N GLY A 149 35.92 -20.11 -58.33
CA GLY A 149 34.60 -20.38 -58.97
C GLY A 149 33.49 -21.03 -58.14
N GLU A 150 32.28 -20.48 -58.09
CA GLU A 150 31.37 -20.37 -59.24
C GLU A 150 30.40 -19.17 -59.11
N GLU A 151 29.90 -18.73 -60.27
CA GLU A 151 28.91 -17.67 -60.49
C GLU A 151 27.55 -18.03 -59.86
N GLU A 152 26.80 -17.06 -59.30
CA GLU A 152 25.42 -16.81 -59.75
C GLU A 152 24.86 -15.45 -59.26
N LYS A 153 24.69 -14.54 -60.24
CA LYS A 153 23.55 -13.64 -60.51
C LYS A 153 22.88 -12.81 -59.39
N VAL A 154 23.08 -11.50 -59.53
CA VAL A 154 22.28 -10.40 -58.94
C VAL A 154 20.88 -10.34 -59.55
N VAL A 155 19.83 -10.35 -58.72
CA VAL A 155 18.50 -9.81 -59.05
C VAL A 155 17.86 -9.23 -57.78
N ASP A 156 17.63 -7.91 -57.76
CA ASP A 156 16.70 -7.25 -56.81
C ASP A 156 15.27 -7.78 -57.02
N PRO A 157 14.44 -7.94 -55.98
CA PRO A 157 13.38 -6.93 -55.81
C PRO A 157 12.92 -6.68 -54.37
N ALA A 158 12.25 -5.53 -54.25
CA ALA A 158 11.45 -5.13 -53.12
C ALA A 158 10.26 -6.06 -52.83
N ASP A 159 9.89 -6.05 -51.55
CA ASP A 159 8.55 -6.14 -50.96
C ASP A 159 7.85 -7.50 -50.78
N SER A 160 7.23 -7.60 -49.60
CA SER A 160 6.33 -8.62 -49.05
C SER A 160 6.93 -9.96 -48.61
N GLN A 161 7.17 -10.11 -47.30
CA GLN A 161 6.38 -10.99 -46.40
C GLN A 161 6.97 -10.96 -44.98
N ARG A 162 6.16 -10.47 -44.03
CA ARG A 162 6.44 -10.49 -42.58
C ARG A 162 6.44 -11.95 -42.11
N GLY A 163 7.59 -12.43 -41.67
CA GLY A 163 7.77 -13.76 -41.09
C GLY A 163 7.85 -13.68 -39.57
N ASP A 164 6.91 -14.33 -38.90
CA ASP A 164 6.68 -14.36 -37.45
C ASP A 164 7.78 -15.09 -36.62
N GLY A 165 8.99 -15.26 -37.17
CA GLY A 165 10.07 -16.06 -36.58
C GLY A 165 11.04 -15.30 -35.68
N GLU A 166 11.19 -13.98 -35.83
CA GLU A 166 12.16 -13.20 -35.03
C GLU A 166 11.65 -12.83 -33.63
N VAL A 167 10.33 -12.77 -33.45
CA VAL A 167 9.71 -12.39 -32.16
C VAL A 167 9.88 -13.50 -31.11
N GLU A 168 9.81 -14.78 -31.50
CA GLU A 168 9.98 -15.91 -30.57
C GLU A 168 11.40 -16.05 -30.02
N VAL A 169 12.43 -15.70 -30.79
CA VAL A 169 13.83 -15.81 -30.35
C VAL A 169 14.15 -14.71 -29.34
N GLY A 170 13.64 -13.50 -29.55
CA GLY A 170 13.76 -12.38 -28.60
C GLY A 170 13.11 -12.68 -27.25
N ASP A 171 11.90 -13.25 -27.28
CA ASP A 171 11.15 -13.60 -26.06
C ASP A 171 11.83 -14.73 -25.26
N ARG A 172 12.44 -15.71 -25.95
CA ARG A 172 13.21 -16.78 -25.29
C ARG A 172 14.47 -16.24 -24.61
N ILE A 173 15.21 -15.32 -25.26
CA ILE A 173 16.41 -14.70 -24.68
C ILE A 173 16.04 -13.81 -23.48
N LEU A 174 14.91 -13.08 -23.55
CA LEU A 174 14.42 -12.24 -22.45
C LEU A 174 13.97 -13.10 -21.24
N ALA A 175 13.29 -14.22 -21.50
CA ALA A 175 12.88 -15.17 -20.47
C ALA A 175 14.08 -15.84 -19.79
N GLU A 176 15.13 -16.20 -20.54
CA GLU A 176 16.33 -16.83 -19.98
C GLU A 176 17.13 -15.84 -19.11
N LYS A 177 17.24 -14.57 -19.54
CA LYS A 177 17.85 -13.50 -18.74
C LYS A 177 17.08 -13.22 -17.45
N SER A 178 15.74 -13.23 -17.52
CA SER A 178 14.87 -13.02 -16.36
C SER A 178 14.99 -14.16 -15.35
N ARG A 179 15.14 -15.41 -15.81
CA ARG A 179 15.38 -16.58 -14.95
C ARG A 179 16.74 -16.49 -14.24
N LYS A 180 17.81 -16.17 -14.98
CA LYS A 180 19.14 -15.98 -14.40
C LYS A 180 19.16 -14.83 -13.39
N ALA A 181 18.48 -13.72 -13.66
CA ALA A 181 18.35 -12.61 -12.71
C ALA A 181 17.57 -13.00 -11.43
N ALA A 182 16.49 -13.78 -11.58
CA ALA A 182 15.73 -14.28 -10.44
C ALA A 182 16.54 -15.28 -9.59
N GLU A 183 17.39 -16.09 -10.22
CA GLU A 183 18.29 -17.02 -9.53
C GLU A 183 19.38 -16.28 -8.76
N THR A 184 20.05 -15.28 -9.38
CA THR A 184 21.06 -14.47 -8.68
C THR A 184 20.45 -13.64 -7.54
N GLU A 185 19.24 -13.12 -7.72
CA GLU A 185 18.52 -12.41 -6.65
C GLU A 185 18.17 -13.34 -5.48
N ARG A 186 17.76 -14.58 -5.76
CA ARG A 186 17.50 -15.60 -4.73
C ARG A 186 18.76 -15.98 -3.97
N GLU A 187 19.88 -16.16 -4.66
CA GLU A 187 21.18 -16.43 -4.03
C GLU A 187 21.64 -15.25 -3.17
N MET A 188 21.49 -14.02 -3.66
CA MET A 188 21.79 -12.81 -2.88
C MET A 188 20.85 -12.65 -1.68
N ALA A 189 19.58 -13.02 -1.80
CA ALA A 189 18.63 -13.01 -0.69
C ALA A 189 18.98 -14.08 0.37
N GLN A 190 19.42 -15.26 -0.06
CA GLN A 190 19.92 -16.31 0.84
C GLN A 190 21.18 -15.86 1.56
N LYS A 191 22.17 -15.31 0.86
CA LYS A 191 23.38 -14.74 1.48
C LYS A 191 23.06 -13.63 2.49
N ARG A 192 22.17 -12.69 2.14
CA ARG A 192 21.71 -11.65 3.06
C ARG A 192 21.03 -12.23 4.30
N ARG A 193 20.22 -13.28 4.14
CA ARG A 193 19.56 -13.97 5.25
C ARG A 193 20.55 -14.72 6.14
N GLU A 194 21.56 -15.35 5.56
CA GLU A 194 22.63 -16.03 6.29
C GLU A 194 23.55 -15.04 7.02
N GLU A 195 23.91 -13.93 6.39
CA GLU A 195 24.66 -12.84 7.03
C GLU A 195 23.86 -12.23 8.18
N PHE A 196 22.56 -12.00 8.00
CA PHE A 196 21.69 -11.53 9.07
C PHE A 196 21.57 -12.55 10.19
N ALA A 197 21.45 -13.85 9.88
CA ALA A 197 21.42 -14.91 10.90
C ALA A 197 22.74 -14.98 11.68
N LYS A 198 23.89 -14.84 11.02
CA LYS A 198 25.21 -14.74 11.68
C LYS A 198 25.32 -13.51 12.57
N GLN A 199 24.80 -12.35 12.14
CA GLN A 199 24.75 -11.13 12.98
C GLN A 199 23.81 -11.27 14.18
N VAL A 200 22.67 -11.95 14.03
CA VAL A 200 21.73 -12.21 15.13
C VAL A 200 22.31 -13.23 16.12
N ALA A 201 23.06 -14.23 15.63
CA ALA A 201 23.70 -15.24 16.48
C ALA A 201 24.95 -14.71 17.20
N SER A 202 25.69 -13.78 16.61
CA SER A 202 26.90 -13.19 17.22
C SER A 202 26.60 -12.10 18.26
N LYS A 203 25.37 -11.60 18.31
CA LYS A 203 24.95 -10.61 19.30
C LYS A 203 24.27 -11.31 20.48
N PRO A 204 24.87 -11.35 21.69
CA PRO A 204 24.15 -11.86 22.86
C PRO A 204 22.89 -11.00 23.05
N ARG A 205 21.72 -11.63 23.07
CA ARG A 205 20.44 -11.00 23.40
C ARG A 205 20.41 -10.71 24.90
N GLY A 206 21.07 -9.63 25.32
CA GLY A 206 20.68 -8.91 26.52
C GLY A 206 19.67 -7.84 26.10
N ASN A 207 18.42 -7.97 26.53
CA ASN A 207 17.47 -6.88 26.37
C ASN A 207 18.00 -5.71 27.22
N PRO A 208 18.21 -4.48 26.69
CA PRO A 208 18.75 -3.37 27.47
C PRO A 208 17.84 -2.93 28.63
N SER A 209 16.64 -3.50 28.74
CA SER A 209 15.71 -3.33 29.86
C SER A 209 15.97 -4.25 31.06
N ASP A 210 16.87 -5.24 30.96
CA ASP A 210 17.09 -6.24 32.03
C ASP A 210 18.10 -5.78 33.09
N SER A 211 18.76 -4.63 32.87
CA SER A 211 19.62 -3.97 33.86
C SER A 211 18.86 -2.95 34.73
N PHE A 212 17.56 -2.77 34.49
CA PHE A 212 16.71 -1.91 35.30
C PHE A 212 16.12 -2.70 36.47
N GLN A 213 16.83 -2.71 37.60
CA GLN A 213 16.28 -3.16 38.88
C GLN A 213 15.67 -1.96 39.62
N PRO A 214 14.34 -1.79 39.70
CA PRO A 214 13.74 -0.76 40.52
C PRO A 214 13.72 -1.21 41.99
N ASP A 215 14.81 -0.99 42.73
CA ASP A 215 14.87 -1.18 44.19
C ASP A 215 14.04 -0.16 45.00
N ALA A 216 13.15 0.60 44.35
CA ALA A 216 12.37 1.69 44.98
C ALA A 216 10.87 1.40 45.15
N TRP A 217 10.37 0.21 44.80
CA TRP A 217 8.92 -0.07 44.88
C TRP A 217 8.52 -1.16 45.89
N ALA A 218 9.44 -1.88 46.56
CA ALA A 218 9.03 -2.88 47.54
C ALA A 218 8.23 -2.22 48.69
N PRO A 219 6.91 -2.46 48.83
CA PRO A 219 6.20 -1.98 50.00
C PRO A 219 6.69 -2.79 51.19
N THR A 220 7.23 -2.11 52.21
CA THR A 220 7.46 -2.70 53.52
C THR A 220 6.12 -3.17 54.08
N ALA A 221 5.81 -4.46 53.91
CA ALA A 221 4.69 -5.09 54.59
C ALA A 221 4.99 -5.04 56.10
N ALA A 222 4.36 -4.09 56.79
CA ALA A 222 4.39 -4.03 58.24
C ALA A 222 3.76 -5.30 58.80
N LYS A 223 4.55 -6.05 59.58
CA LYS A 223 4.12 -7.25 60.30
C LYS A 223 3.02 -6.86 61.28
N GLN A 224 1.78 -7.30 61.05
CA GLN A 224 0.71 -7.16 62.04
C GLN A 224 1.11 -7.91 63.31
N ARG A 225 0.93 -7.25 64.46
CA ARG A 225 1.06 -7.82 65.80
C ARG A 225 -0.27 -8.39 66.25
#